data_AF-A0A3B4EW07-F1
#
_entry.id   AF-A0A3B4EW07-F1
#
_cell.length_a   1.000
_cell.length_b   1.000
_cell.length_c   1.000
_cell.angle_alpha   90.00
_cell.angle_beta   90.00
_cell.angle_gamma   90.00
#
_symmetry.space_group_name_H-M   'P 1'
#
loop_
_entity.id
_entity.type
_entity.pdbx_description
1 polymer ?
#
loop_
_entity_poly.entity_id
_entity_poly.type
_entity_poly.pdbx_seq_one_letter_code
_entity_poly.pdbx_strand_id
1 'polypeptide(L)'
;MKSVSHLQASQLLHNKFIVVLGDSIQRAVYKDLVLLVQKEKYLSLRQLRSKGEMSFEQDCLVEGGCLGQMHNGTEYKEVRQFQSAHHLVRFYFVTCIYSHYMKSILEDFRHGLKPDLVFVNSCVWDISRYSCSWVDDYKENLRKFFDELREALPEETLVVWNLTMPLGERIKGGFLVPEIEHKAPQLRYDVIEANFYSGTLADAYGMDVLDLHFQFRFSLHHRMKDGVHWNAVAHRKITSLLLQHAAEAWGVILPCPVTVYGERKSGVTHTCRKIFCTSRIKCEVGTSPPAGGPLRPSMVIFDWLLSRCFSSAFSASSWSISACRASIVSSNSLEKSNGEGQMRRKIWRGKFHCLLILLFFLLQQGKVLIQFGLNLLHTFISIFGGGVQLLLQEAEADMGLTQLLTLR
;
A
#
# COMPACT_ATOMS: atom_id res chain seq x y z
N MET A 1 -7.96 -10.23 -14.58
CA MET A 1 -6.54 -10.67 -14.51
C MET A 1 -6.52 -12.16 -14.78
N LYS A 2 -5.68 -12.62 -15.70
CA LYS A 2 -5.60 -14.06 -16.02
C LYS A 2 -4.80 -14.75 -14.91
N SER A 3 -5.29 -15.91 -14.44
CA SER A 3 -4.57 -16.73 -13.45
C SER A 3 -3.34 -17.36 -14.12
N VAL A 4 -2.25 -17.49 -13.38
CA VAL A 4 -1.11 -18.31 -13.81
C VAL A 4 -1.47 -19.78 -13.57
N SER A 5 -1.25 -20.63 -14.57
CA SER A 5 -1.50 -22.07 -14.47
C SER A 5 -0.33 -22.81 -13.82
N HIS A 6 -0.57 -24.04 -13.38
CA HIS A 6 0.44 -24.95 -12.86
C HIS A 6 1.60 -25.14 -13.83
N LEU A 7 1.32 -25.37 -15.13
CA LEU A 7 2.37 -25.57 -16.14
C LEU A 7 3.23 -24.30 -16.28
N GLN A 8 2.61 -23.13 -16.32
CA GLN A 8 3.31 -21.86 -16.40
C GLN A 8 4.17 -21.62 -15.15
N ALA A 9 3.62 -21.85 -13.95
CA ALA A 9 4.36 -21.69 -12.69
C ALA A 9 5.54 -22.67 -12.60
N SER A 10 5.32 -23.94 -12.95
CA SER A 10 6.35 -24.97 -12.94
C SER A 10 7.47 -24.65 -13.93
N GLN A 11 7.14 -24.26 -15.17
CA GLN A 11 8.15 -23.89 -16.16
C GLN A 11 8.90 -22.61 -15.79
N LEU A 12 8.21 -21.59 -15.29
CA LEU A 12 8.82 -20.31 -14.90
C LEU A 12 9.84 -20.50 -13.77
N LEU A 13 9.53 -21.37 -12.81
CA LEU A 13 10.34 -21.61 -11.62
C LEU A 13 11.28 -22.82 -11.75
N HIS A 14 11.43 -23.36 -12.96
CA HIS A 14 12.27 -24.53 -13.19
C HIS A 14 13.75 -24.21 -12.94
N ASN A 15 14.39 -25.01 -12.09
CA ASN A 15 15.73 -24.85 -11.53
C ASN A 15 15.93 -23.50 -10.83
N LYS A 16 14.89 -22.98 -10.18
CA LYS A 16 14.94 -21.75 -9.38
C LYS A 16 14.84 -22.03 -7.89
N PHE A 17 15.58 -21.27 -7.10
CA PHE A 17 15.41 -21.21 -5.65
C PHE A 17 14.61 -19.97 -5.25
N ILE A 18 13.42 -20.20 -4.71
CA ILE A 18 12.47 -19.16 -4.30
C ILE A 18 12.40 -19.08 -2.78
N VAL A 19 12.45 -17.88 -2.23
CA VAL A 19 12.27 -17.64 -0.80
C VAL A 19 11.06 -16.75 -0.56
N VAL A 20 10.26 -17.11 0.45
CA VAL A 20 9.11 -16.34 0.92
C VAL A 20 9.35 -15.96 2.39
N LEU A 21 9.42 -14.65 2.67
CA LEU A 21 9.60 -14.09 4.00
C LEU A 21 8.35 -13.33 4.42
N GLY A 22 7.80 -13.65 5.59
CA GLY A 22 6.77 -12.84 6.22
C GLY A 22 5.90 -13.57 7.22
N ASP A 23 4.71 -13.05 7.43
CA ASP A 23 3.77 -13.54 8.43
C ASP A 23 2.86 -14.69 7.91
N SER A 24 1.71 -14.90 8.55
CA SER A 24 0.74 -15.92 8.18
C SER A 24 0.13 -15.74 6.79
N ILE A 25 0.08 -14.51 6.26
CA ILE A 25 -0.37 -14.24 4.89
C ILE A 25 0.69 -14.78 3.92
N GLN A 26 1.97 -14.54 4.20
CA GLN A 26 3.07 -15.06 3.38
C GLN A 26 3.23 -16.58 3.50
N ARG A 27 2.92 -17.19 4.65
CA ARG A 27 2.80 -18.65 4.76
C ARG A 27 1.76 -19.20 3.78
N ALA A 28 0.62 -18.53 3.63
CA ALA A 28 -0.40 -18.95 2.69
C ALA A 28 -0.01 -18.68 1.23
N VAL A 29 0.78 -17.64 0.94
CA VAL A 29 1.42 -17.45 -0.38
C VAL A 29 2.37 -18.60 -0.69
N TYR A 30 3.27 -18.94 0.24
CA TYR A 30 4.16 -20.10 0.10
C TYR A 30 3.38 -21.39 -0.18
N LYS A 31 2.34 -21.66 0.63
CA LYS A 31 1.50 -22.86 0.45
C LYS A 31 0.78 -22.88 -0.89
N ASP A 32 0.23 -21.76 -1.35
CA ASP A 32 -0.42 -21.69 -2.64
C ASP A 32 0.59 -21.88 -3.78
N LEU A 33 1.80 -21.33 -3.65
CA LEU A 33 2.87 -21.52 -4.62
C LEU A 33 3.31 -22.99 -4.71
N VAL A 34 3.58 -23.63 -3.57
CA VAL A 34 3.95 -25.06 -3.50
C VAL A 34 2.85 -25.93 -4.12
N LEU A 35 1.59 -25.61 -3.83
CA LEU A 35 0.45 -26.33 -4.41
C LEU A 35 0.37 -26.12 -5.93
N LEU A 36 0.48 -24.87 -6.39
CA LEU A 36 0.37 -24.50 -7.80
C LEU A 36 1.51 -25.08 -8.64
N VAL A 37 2.75 -25.11 -8.12
CA VAL A 37 3.90 -25.73 -8.80
C VAL A 37 3.73 -27.24 -8.97
N GLN A 38 2.81 -27.88 -8.24
CA GLN A 38 2.53 -29.32 -8.35
C GLN A 38 1.24 -29.65 -9.08
N LYS A 39 0.18 -28.85 -8.92
CA LYS A 39 -1.14 -29.13 -9.52
C LYS A 39 -2.05 -27.89 -9.56
N GLU A 40 -2.97 -27.89 -10.52
CA GLU A 40 -3.97 -26.84 -10.71
C GLU A 40 -5.11 -26.96 -9.67
N LYS A 41 -4.84 -26.63 -8.40
CA LYS A 41 -5.82 -26.64 -7.30
C LYS A 41 -5.66 -25.44 -6.39
N TYR A 42 -6.74 -24.97 -5.81
CA TYR A 42 -6.73 -23.95 -4.74
C TYR A 42 -6.50 -24.59 -3.38
N LEU A 43 -5.93 -23.81 -2.44
CA LEU A 43 -5.86 -24.21 -1.05
C LEU A 43 -7.27 -24.46 -0.48
N SER A 44 -7.44 -25.57 0.24
CA SER A 44 -8.63 -25.78 1.06
C SER A 44 -8.63 -24.86 2.28
N LEU A 45 -9.81 -24.63 2.88
CA LEU A 45 -9.91 -23.88 4.13
C LEU A 45 -9.10 -24.51 5.26
N ARG A 46 -9.01 -25.84 5.30
CA ARG A 46 -8.17 -26.57 6.27
C ARG A 46 -6.70 -26.21 6.06
N GLN A 47 -6.21 -26.29 4.83
CA GLN A 47 -4.81 -25.97 4.50
C GLN A 47 -4.45 -24.50 4.80
N LEU A 48 -5.38 -23.56 4.59
CA LEU A 48 -5.18 -22.15 4.96
C LEU A 48 -5.06 -21.95 6.48
N ARG A 49 -5.82 -22.71 7.28
CA ARG A 49 -5.84 -22.60 8.74
C ARG A 49 -4.69 -23.33 9.41
N SER A 50 -4.22 -24.43 8.82
CA SER A 50 -3.09 -25.17 9.37
C SER A 50 -1.82 -24.32 9.41
N LYS A 51 -1.08 -24.46 10.51
CA LYS A 51 0.23 -23.83 10.74
C LYS A 51 1.14 -24.79 11.49
N GLY A 52 2.44 -24.76 11.22
CA GLY A 52 3.41 -25.57 11.95
C GLY A 52 3.23 -27.09 11.81
N GLU A 53 2.57 -27.58 10.76
CA GLU A 53 2.41 -29.02 10.52
C GLU A 53 3.69 -29.65 9.96
N MET A 54 3.94 -30.94 10.25
CA MET A 54 5.16 -31.64 9.81
C MET A 54 5.39 -31.59 8.29
N SER A 55 4.31 -31.64 7.50
CA SER A 55 4.37 -31.60 6.04
C SER A 55 3.06 -31.06 5.46
N PHE A 56 3.18 -30.34 4.34
CA PHE A 56 2.14 -29.82 3.49
C PHE A 56 2.54 -30.08 2.04
N GLU A 57 1.74 -30.84 1.29
CA GLU A 57 1.93 -31.07 -0.16
C GLU A 57 3.41 -31.39 -0.52
N GLN A 58 3.96 -32.43 0.11
CA GLN A 58 5.35 -32.91 -0.09
C GLN A 58 6.46 -31.96 0.36
N ASP A 59 6.11 -30.84 1.01
CA ASP A 59 7.09 -30.05 1.74
C ASP A 59 7.48 -30.70 3.07
N CYS A 60 8.51 -30.17 3.71
CA CYS A 60 8.86 -30.49 5.09
C CYS A 60 8.94 -29.23 5.97
N LEU A 61 8.62 -29.42 7.25
CA LEU A 61 8.95 -28.48 8.31
C LEU A 61 10.42 -28.66 8.69
N VAL A 62 11.22 -27.61 8.51
CA VAL A 62 12.67 -27.60 8.77
C VAL A 62 12.96 -27.15 10.19
N GLU A 63 12.28 -26.09 10.67
CA GLU A 63 12.45 -25.53 12.00
C GLU A 63 11.11 -25.02 12.54
N GLY A 64 10.95 -25.06 13.86
CA GLY A 64 9.82 -24.44 14.55
C GLY A 64 8.52 -25.21 14.38
N GLY A 65 7.37 -24.52 14.33
CA GLY A 65 6.07 -25.18 14.25
C GLY A 65 5.87 -26.25 15.32
N CYS A 66 5.42 -27.45 14.94
CA CYS A 66 5.24 -28.58 15.86
C CYS A 66 6.54 -29.30 16.26
N LEU A 67 7.70 -28.94 15.70
CA LEU A 67 9.01 -29.39 16.20
C LEU A 67 9.43 -28.63 17.47
N GLY A 68 8.80 -27.50 17.74
CA GLY A 68 8.99 -26.70 18.95
C GLY A 68 7.66 -26.36 19.62
N GLN A 69 7.67 -25.31 20.44
CA GLN A 69 6.46 -24.82 21.08
C GLN A 69 5.64 -23.96 20.10
N MET A 70 4.40 -24.36 19.85
CA MET A 70 3.47 -23.53 19.08
C MET A 70 2.87 -22.43 19.95
N HIS A 71 3.05 -21.17 19.54
CA HIS A 71 2.47 -20.00 20.22
C HIS A 71 2.17 -18.87 19.23
N ASN A 72 1.55 -17.79 19.73
CA ASN A 72 1.26 -16.56 18.97
C ASN A 72 2.14 -15.37 19.42
N GLY A 73 3.24 -15.65 20.14
CA GLY A 73 4.25 -14.68 20.55
C GLY A 73 5.18 -14.25 19.41
N THR A 74 5.96 -13.18 19.67
CA THR A 74 6.94 -12.61 18.72
C THR A 74 8.08 -13.55 18.39
N GLU A 75 8.40 -14.50 19.27
CA GLU A 75 9.47 -15.47 19.09
C GLU A 75 9.06 -16.70 18.25
N TYR A 76 7.86 -16.69 17.66
CA TYR A 76 7.40 -17.85 16.88
C TYR A 76 8.23 -17.96 15.59
N LYS A 77 8.78 -19.16 15.38
CA LYS A 77 9.55 -19.51 14.20
C LYS A 77 8.88 -20.65 13.47
N GLU A 78 8.96 -20.60 12.15
CA GLU A 78 8.52 -21.68 11.27
C GLU A 78 9.30 -21.55 9.96
N VAL A 79 10.12 -22.56 9.67
CA VAL A 79 10.84 -22.68 8.40
C VAL A 79 10.31 -23.88 7.65
N ARG A 80 9.83 -23.68 6.42
CA ARG A 80 9.32 -24.76 5.57
C ARG A 80 10.10 -24.82 4.27
N GLN A 81 10.27 -26.02 3.73
CA GLN A 81 10.94 -26.24 2.46
C GLN A 81 10.20 -27.25 1.60
N PHE A 82 9.85 -26.85 0.39
CA PHE A 82 9.45 -27.75 -0.68
C PHE A 82 10.63 -27.93 -1.62
N GLN A 83 10.98 -29.18 -1.91
CA GLN A 83 12.05 -29.53 -2.83
C GLN A 83 11.62 -30.68 -3.74
N SER A 84 11.78 -30.46 -5.04
CA SER A 84 11.67 -31.48 -6.08
C SER A 84 12.99 -31.56 -6.86
N ALA A 85 13.05 -32.36 -7.92
CA ALA A 85 14.21 -32.42 -8.82
C ALA A 85 14.56 -31.06 -9.45
N HIS A 86 13.56 -30.18 -9.64
CA HIS A 86 13.71 -28.93 -10.40
C HIS A 86 13.16 -27.68 -9.70
N HIS A 87 12.69 -27.79 -8.46
CA HIS A 87 12.10 -26.63 -7.76
C HIS A 87 12.53 -26.66 -6.32
N LEU A 88 12.95 -25.50 -5.80
CA LEU A 88 13.21 -25.29 -4.40
C LEU A 88 12.46 -24.03 -3.94
N VAL A 89 11.55 -24.20 -2.99
CA VAL A 89 10.82 -23.09 -2.38
C VAL A 89 11.00 -23.17 -0.87
N ARG A 90 11.47 -22.10 -0.25
CA ARG A 90 11.64 -22.01 1.20
C ARG A 90 10.81 -20.87 1.77
N PHE A 91 10.20 -21.11 2.92
CA PHE A 91 9.46 -20.10 3.67
C PHE A 91 10.08 -19.89 5.04
N TYR A 92 10.20 -18.62 5.44
CA TYR A 92 10.55 -18.24 6.81
C TYR A 92 9.44 -17.36 7.38
N PHE A 93 8.85 -17.82 8.49
CA PHE A 93 7.90 -17.02 9.25
C PHE A 93 8.65 -15.97 10.06
N VAL A 94 8.42 -14.69 9.77
CA VAL A 94 9.01 -13.57 10.52
C VAL A 94 7.93 -12.69 11.13
N THR A 95 8.20 -12.23 12.34
CA THR A 95 7.36 -11.32 13.12
C THR A 95 7.94 -9.90 13.16
N CYS A 96 9.22 -9.73 12.85
CA CYS A 96 9.88 -8.44 12.73
C CYS A 96 10.84 -8.45 11.56
N ILE A 97 10.84 -7.36 10.77
CA ILE A 97 11.66 -7.26 9.56
C ILE A 97 13.15 -7.27 9.86
N TYR A 98 13.56 -6.84 11.06
CA TYR A 98 14.95 -6.84 11.48
C TYR A 98 15.09 -7.25 12.94
N SER A 99 15.60 -8.47 13.13
CA SER A 99 15.74 -9.12 14.44
C SER A 99 16.95 -10.06 14.41
N HIS A 100 17.34 -10.61 15.57
CA HIS A 100 18.37 -11.66 15.62
C HIS A 100 18.05 -12.86 14.72
N TYR A 101 16.76 -13.21 14.61
CA TYR A 101 16.33 -14.29 13.72
C TYR A 101 16.41 -13.89 12.24
N MET A 102 16.07 -12.64 11.88
CA MET A 102 16.31 -12.18 10.49
C MET A 102 17.80 -12.23 10.14
N LYS A 103 18.68 -11.85 11.08
CA LYS A 103 20.13 -11.92 10.86
C LYS A 103 20.61 -13.34 10.57
N SER A 104 20.08 -14.35 11.27
CA SER A 104 20.43 -15.74 10.95
C SER A 104 19.94 -16.17 9.56
N ILE A 105 18.77 -15.68 9.11
CA ILE A 105 18.29 -15.93 7.74
C ILE A 105 19.20 -15.27 6.70
N LEU A 106 19.64 -14.03 6.94
CA LEU A 106 20.59 -13.35 6.06
C LEU A 106 21.95 -14.06 6.04
N GLU A 107 22.36 -14.67 7.15
CA GLU A 107 23.57 -15.49 7.23
C GLU A 107 23.46 -16.78 6.40
N ASP A 108 22.29 -17.44 6.43
CA ASP A 108 21.99 -18.56 5.53
C ASP A 108 22.09 -18.13 4.06
N PHE A 109 21.66 -16.90 3.73
CA PHE A 109 21.84 -16.39 2.37
C PHE A 109 23.30 -16.15 2.07
N ARG A 110 24.10 -15.57 2.98
CA ARG A 110 25.54 -15.30 2.78
C ARG A 110 26.33 -16.57 2.50
N HIS A 111 26.06 -17.65 3.23
CA HIS A 111 26.86 -18.89 3.17
C HIS A 111 26.21 -20.04 2.40
N GLY A 112 24.90 -19.97 2.16
CA GLY A 112 24.15 -21.03 1.50
C GLY A 112 23.92 -20.78 0.01
N LEU A 113 22.99 -21.57 -0.54
CA LEU A 113 22.48 -21.39 -1.90
C LEU A 113 21.78 -20.04 -2.00
N LYS A 114 22.12 -19.26 -3.03
CA LYS A 114 21.52 -17.93 -3.27
C LYS A 114 20.14 -18.09 -3.90
N PRO A 115 19.09 -17.42 -3.37
CA PRO A 115 17.78 -17.42 -4.02
C PRO A 115 17.83 -16.65 -5.34
N ASP A 116 17.12 -17.15 -6.34
CA ASP A 116 16.84 -16.42 -7.58
C ASP A 116 15.73 -15.38 -7.38
N LEU A 117 14.83 -15.64 -6.43
CA LEU A 117 13.65 -14.82 -6.16
C LEU A 117 13.34 -14.79 -4.67
N VAL A 118 13.15 -13.59 -4.12
CA VAL A 118 12.74 -13.38 -2.74
C VAL A 118 11.47 -12.53 -2.69
N PHE A 119 10.40 -13.11 -2.15
CA PHE A 119 9.18 -12.37 -1.80
C PHE A 119 9.22 -11.97 -0.33
N VAL A 120 9.04 -10.68 -0.04
CA VAL A 120 9.10 -10.17 1.33
C VAL A 120 7.86 -9.36 1.65
N ASN A 121 7.22 -9.65 2.79
CA ASN A 121 6.28 -8.73 3.43
C ASN A 121 6.49 -8.78 4.95
N SER A 122 6.69 -7.62 5.57
CA SER A 122 6.65 -7.45 7.02
C SER A 122 6.08 -6.07 7.29
N CYS A 123 5.05 -5.97 8.13
CA CYS A 123 4.40 -4.71 8.45
C CYS A 123 3.51 -4.83 9.68
N VAL A 124 2.42 -5.63 9.60
CA VAL A 124 1.38 -5.65 10.64
C VAL A 124 1.95 -5.98 12.01
N TRP A 125 2.86 -6.96 12.09
CA TRP A 125 3.53 -7.32 13.34
C TRP A 125 4.50 -6.23 13.82
N ASP A 126 5.36 -5.70 12.95
CA ASP A 126 6.29 -4.62 13.28
C ASP A 126 5.59 -3.40 13.88
N ILE A 127 4.47 -2.98 13.27
CA ILE A 127 3.77 -1.75 13.69
C ILE A 127 2.85 -1.94 14.91
N SER A 128 2.61 -3.18 15.33
CA SER A 128 1.67 -3.47 16.42
C SER A 128 2.30 -4.10 17.66
N ARG A 129 3.29 -5.00 17.52
CA ARG A 129 3.72 -5.92 18.60
C ARG A 129 4.96 -5.50 19.38
N TYR A 130 5.75 -4.54 18.90
CA TYR A 130 7.07 -4.24 19.47
C TYR A 130 7.12 -2.92 20.24
N SER A 131 6.55 -1.87 19.68
CA SER A 131 6.65 -0.52 20.24
C SER A 131 5.32 0.20 20.18
N CYS A 132 5.04 1.06 21.16
CA CYS A 132 3.90 1.99 21.12
C CYS A 132 4.10 3.08 20.05
N SER A 133 5.35 3.44 19.76
CA SER A 133 5.74 4.39 18.71
C SER A 133 6.47 3.66 17.60
N TRP A 134 5.71 2.92 16.79
CA TRP A 134 6.28 2.03 15.78
C TRP A 134 7.04 2.73 14.66
N VAL A 135 6.77 4.02 14.41
CA VAL A 135 7.24 4.73 13.23
C VAL A 135 8.77 4.72 13.12
N ASP A 136 9.48 5.17 14.16
CA ASP A 136 10.94 5.28 14.11
C ASP A 136 11.61 3.90 14.09
N ASP A 137 11.13 2.99 14.94
CA ASP A 137 11.65 1.62 15.04
C ASP A 137 11.49 0.85 13.71
N TYR A 138 10.31 0.93 13.10
CA TYR A 138 10.05 0.27 11.82
C TYR A 138 10.87 0.86 10.68
N LYS A 139 10.97 2.20 10.61
CA LYS A 139 11.77 2.89 9.60
C LYS A 139 13.25 2.52 9.69
N GLU A 140 13.78 2.45 10.91
CA GLU A 140 15.17 2.08 11.16
C GLU A 140 15.43 0.61 10.85
N ASN A 141 14.55 -0.28 11.28
CA ASN A 141 14.65 -1.71 10.99
C ASN A 141 14.59 -2.01 9.49
N LEU A 142 13.75 -1.30 8.73
CA LEU A 142 13.71 -1.42 7.28
C LEU A 142 15.04 -1.04 6.62
N ARG A 143 15.67 0.08 7.04
CA ARG A 143 16.97 0.50 6.48
C ARG A 143 18.02 -0.55 6.72
N LYS A 144 18.16 -1.00 7.97
CA LYS A 144 19.13 -2.05 8.34
C LYS A 144 18.89 -3.35 7.56
N PHE A 145 17.63 -3.77 7.45
CA PHE A 145 17.28 -4.94 6.66
C PHE A 145 17.64 -4.78 5.18
N PHE A 146 17.30 -3.65 4.55
CA PHE A 146 17.59 -3.44 3.13
C PHE A 146 19.09 -3.31 2.83
N ASP A 147 19.86 -2.67 3.73
CA ASP A 147 21.33 -2.62 3.65
C ASP A 147 21.91 -4.04 3.69
N GLU A 148 21.58 -4.82 4.73
CA GLU A 148 22.12 -6.17 4.88
C GLU A 148 21.61 -7.17 3.83
N LEU A 149 20.37 -7.01 3.34
CA LEU A 149 19.81 -7.86 2.29
C LEU A 149 20.59 -7.69 0.98
N ARG A 150 20.93 -6.45 0.63
CA ARG A 150 21.73 -6.13 -0.56
C ARG A 150 23.13 -6.73 -0.46
N GLU A 151 23.72 -6.75 0.74
CA GLU A 151 25.03 -7.37 0.97
C GLU A 151 24.96 -8.91 0.93
N ALA A 152 23.86 -9.50 1.37
CA ALA A 152 23.70 -10.95 1.46
C ALA A 152 23.39 -11.62 0.12
N LEU A 153 22.72 -10.91 -0.79
CA LEU A 153 22.22 -11.42 -2.06
C LEU A 153 23.03 -10.91 -3.27
N PRO A 154 23.19 -11.74 -4.33
CA PRO A 154 23.69 -11.29 -5.62
C PRO A 154 22.80 -10.19 -6.25
N GLU A 155 23.36 -9.37 -7.13
CA GLU A 155 22.61 -8.33 -7.86
C GLU A 155 21.55 -8.95 -8.79
N GLU A 156 21.75 -10.19 -9.23
CA GLU A 156 20.83 -10.92 -10.10
C GLU A 156 19.59 -11.46 -9.37
N THR A 157 19.60 -11.49 -8.03
CA THR A 157 18.45 -11.96 -7.25
C THR A 157 17.29 -10.96 -7.39
N LEU A 158 16.15 -11.44 -7.88
CA LEU A 158 14.94 -10.64 -7.93
C LEU A 158 14.32 -10.55 -6.53
N VAL A 159 14.26 -9.34 -5.96
CA VAL A 159 13.62 -9.08 -4.67
C VAL A 159 12.33 -8.30 -4.90
N VAL A 160 11.21 -8.86 -4.45
CA VAL A 160 9.88 -8.22 -4.53
C VAL A 160 9.37 -7.90 -3.13
N TRP A 161 9.32 -6.61 -2.82
CA TRP A 161 8.70 -6.06 -1.62
C TRP A 161 7.19 -5.94 -1.81
N ASN A 162 6.44 -6.79 -1.12
CA ASN A 162 4.99 -6.77 -1.13
C ASN A 162 4.48 -5.75 -0.10
N LEU A 163 3.58 -4.86 -0.50
CA LEU A 163 2.87 -4.01 0.45
C LEU A 163 1.74 -4.79 1.11
N THR A 164 1.44 -4.50 2.38
CA THR A 164 0.44 -5.23 3.15
C THR A 164 -0.98 -4.95 2.66
N MET A 165 -1.76 -6.02 2.53
CA MET A 165 -3.16 -5.95 2.07
C MET A 165 -4.07 -5.13 3.00
N PRO A 166 -5.25 -4.66 2.51
CA PRO A 166 -6.14 -3.84 3.32
C PRO A 166 -6.72 -4.59 4.53
N LEU A 167 -6.52 -4.05 5.73
CA LEU A 167 -7.11 -4.58 6.96
C LEU A 167 -8.60 -4.22 7.10
N GLY A 168 -9.33 -5.06 7.83
CA GLY A 168 -10.72 -4.84 8.21
C GLY A 168 -10.88 -3.79 9.29
N GLU A 169 -12.08 -3.22 9.39
CA GLU A 169 -12.44 -2.32 10.50
C GLU A 169 -12.44 -3.03 11.86
N ARG A 170 -12.79 -4.31 11.86
CA ARG A 170 -12.78 -5.16 13.05
C ARG A 170 -11.74 -6.24 12.86
N ILE A 171 -10.72 -6.22 13.70
CA ILE A 171 -9.63 -7.19 13.73
C ILE A 171 -9.86 -8.13 14.91
N LYS A 172 -9.71 -9.44 14.69
CA LYS A 172 -9.89 -10.48 15.72
C LYS A 172 -8.90 -11.62 15.53
N GLY A 173 -8.84 -12.52 16.52
CA GLY A 173 -8.08 -13.77 16.44
C GLY A 173 -6.69 -13.67 17.04
N GLY A 174 -5.90 -14.75 16.90
CA GLY A 174 -4.62 -14.92 17.64
C GLY A 174 -3.52 -13.91 17.32
N PHE A 175 -3.69 -13.08 16.30
CA PHE A 175 -2.83 -11.91 16.06
C PHE A 175 -3.04 -10.82 17.11
N LEU A 176 -4.30 -10.51 17.43
CA LEU A 176 -4.68 -9.44 18.34
C LEU A 176 -4.70 -9.95 19.78
N VAL A 177 -3.52 -10.00 20.39
CA VAL A 177 -3.36 -10.35 21.81
C VAL A 177 -3.85 -9.19 22.71
N PRO A 178 -4.28 -9.45 23.96
CA PRO A 178 -4.85 -8.43 24.84
C PRO A 178 -3.98 -7.17 24.98
N GLU A 179 -2.67 -7.33 24.98
CA GLU A 179 -1.68 -6.27 25.15
C GLU A 179 -1.74 -5.23 24.01
N ILE A 180 -2.21 -5.61 22.82
CA ILE A 180 -2.27 -4.74 21.65
C ILE A 180 -3.70 -4.49 21.14
N GLU A 181 -4.72 -4.96 21.87
CA GLU A 181 -6.12 -4.81 21.47
C GLU A 181 -6.52 -3.34 21.24
N HIS A 182 -5.99 -2.44 22.08
CA HIS A 182 -6.20 -1.00 22.00
C HIS A 182 -5.72 -0.38 20.68
N LYS A 183 -4.80 -1.02 19.94
CA LYS A 183 -4.29 -0.53 18.65
C LYS A 183 -5.21 -0.88 17.47
N ALA A 184 -6.09 -1.87 17.62
CA ALA A 184 -6.90 -2.41 16.52
C ALA A 184 -7.68 -1.34 15.71
N PRO A 185 -8.31 -0.31 16.33
CA PRO A 185 -9.07 0.70 15.58
C PRO A 185 -8.21 1.53 14.62
N GLN A 186 -6.93 1.75 14.97
CA GLN A 186 -6.01 2.62 14.25
C GLN A 186 -5.15 1.85 13.23
N LEU A 187 -4.94 0.55 13.46
CA LEU A 187 -4.00 -0.28 12.71
C LEU A 187 -4.22 -0.27 11.19
N ARG A 188 -5.46 -0.16 10.72
CA ARG A 188 -5.76 -0.11 9.27
C ARG A 188 -5.22 1.15 8.59
N TYR A 189 -5.09 2.25 9.32
CA TYR A 189 -4.52 3.50 8.82
C TYR A 189 -3.01 3.48 8.94
N ASP A 190 -2.49 2.95 10.05
CA ASP A 190 -1.06 2.78 10.26
C ASP A 190 -0.43 1.90 9.16
N VAL A 191 -1.14 0.85 8.70
CA VAL A 191 -0.72 0.05 7.54
C VAL A 191 -0.57 0.90 6.27
N ILE A 192 -1.41 1.91 6.05
CA ILE A 192 -1.31 2.77 4.86
C ILE A 192 -0.03 3.62 4.94
N GLU A 193 0.25 4.22 6.10
CA GLU A 193 1.48 5.00 6.32
C GLU A 193 2.73 4.11 6.22
N ALA A 194 2.71 2.94 6.86
CA ALA A 194 3.79 1.96 6.82
C ALA A 194 4.05 1.44 5.40
N ASN A 195 2.99 1.17 4.62
CA ASN A 195 3.11 0.76 3.23
C ASN A 195 3.70 1.87 2.36
N PHE A 196 3.25 3.12 2.53
CA PHE A 196 3.78 4.25 1.79
C PHE A 196 5.28 4.40 2.04
N TYR A 197 5.70 4.40 3.30
CA TYR A 197 7.12 4.51 3.64
C TYR A 197 7.94 3.33 3.15
N SER A 198 7.52 2.09 3.47
CA SER A 198 8.29 0.89 3.12
C SER A 198 8.39 0.67 1.61
N GLY A 199 7.31 0.95 0.86
CA GLY A 199 7.33 0.90 -0.60
C GLY A 199 8.25 1.95 -1.21
N THR A 200 8.19 3.20 -0.73
CA THR A 200 9.09 4.26 -1.20
C THR A 200 10.55 3.92 -0.91
N LEU A 201 10.83 3.36 0.27
CA LEU A 201 12.19 2.97 0.64
C LEU A 201 12.66 1.76 -0.19
N ALA A 202 11.82 0.75 -0.42
CA ALA A 202 12.17 -0.40 -1.24
C ALA A 202 12.53 0.01 -2.69
N ASP A 203 11.74 0.91 -3.30
CA ASP A 203 12.03 1.48 -4.62
C ASP A 203 13.36 2.26 -4.63
N ALA A 204 13.63 3.07 -3.59
CA ALA A 204 14.92 3.77 -3.44
C ALA A 204 16.11 2.81 -3.31
N TYR A 205 15.88 1.59 -2.79
CA TYR A 205 16.87 0.52 -2.74
C TYR A 205 16.96 -0.32 -4.03
N GLY A 206 16.18 0.02 -5.05
CA GLY A 206 16.15 -0.68 -6.34
C GLY A 206 15.46 -2.04 -6.30
N MET A 207 14.61 -2.28 -5.30
CA MET A 207 13.78 -3.48 -5.21
C MET A 207 12.47 -3.27 -5.95
N ASP A 208 11.89 -4.35 -6.46
CA ASP A 208 10.57 -4.29 -7.06
C ASP A 208 9.50 -4.18 -5.98
N VAL A 209 8.49 -3.35 -6.20
CA VAL A 209 7.39 -3.13 -5.24
C VAL A 209 6.08 -3.60 -5.82
N LEU A 210 5.45 -4.58 -5.16
CA LEU A 210 4.11 -5.05 -5.50
C LEU A 210 3.08 -4.54 -4.49
N ASP A 211 2.27 -3.57 -4.91
CA ASP A 211 1.25 -2.97 -4.07
C ASP A 211 0.00 -3.85 -3.93
N LEU A 212 0.06 -4.86 -3.04
CA LEU A 212 -1.11 -5.70 -2.76
C LEU A 212 -2.23 -4.92 -2.07
N HIS A 213 -1.93 -3.78 -1.41
CA HIS A 213 -2.96 -2.93 -0.85
C HIS A 213 -3.87 -2.40 -1.95
N PHE A 214 -3.27 -1.79 -2.98
CA PHE A 214 -3.97 -1.31 -4.15
C PHE A 214 -4.65 -2.45 -4.90
N GLN A 215 -3.96 -3.55 -5.19
CA GLN A 215 -4.51 -4.67 -5.98
C GLN A 215 -5.77 -5.30 -5.37
N PHE A 216 -5.97 -5.18 -4.05
CA PHE A 216 -7.07 -5.82 -3.32
C PHE A 216 -8.08 -4.85 -2.68
N ARG A 217 -7.92 -3.53 -2.84
CA ARG A 217 -8.85 -2.51 -2.32
C ARG A 217 -10.31 -2.70 -2.76
N PHE A 218 -10.54 -3.33 -3.91
CA PHE A 218 -11.88 -3.66 -4.45
C PHE A 218 -12.25 -5.14 -4.35
N SER A 219 -11.42 -5.95 -3.68
CA SER A 219 -11.63 -7.40 -3.51
C SER A 219 -11.91 -7.77 -2.05
N LEU A 220 -12.38 -6.82 -1.22
CA LEU A 220 -12.53 -6.99 0.24
C LEU A 220 -13.47 -8.13 0.64
N HIS A 221 -14.36 -8.58 -0.25
CA HIS A 221 -15.24 -9.74 -0.03
C HIS A 221 -14.48 -11.08 0.08
N HIS A 222 -13.22 -11.13 -0.34
CA HIS A 222 -12.33 -12.27 -0.14
C HIS A 222 -11.59 -12.26 1.20
N ARG A 223 -11.66 -11.15 1.95
CA ARG A 223 -11.08 -11.06 3.28
C ARG A 223 -11.91 -11.86 4.28
N MET A 224 -11.23 -12.58 5.16
CA MET A 224 -11.84 -13.39 6.19
C MET A 224 -12.46 -12.50 7.27
N LYS A 225 -13.39 -13.08 8.04
CA LYS A 225 -14.16 -12.37 9.08
C LYS A 225 -13.32 -11.85 10.25
N ASP A 226 -12.07 -12.29 10.36
CA ASP A 226 -11.11 -11.81 11.35
C ASP A 226 -10.47 -10.46 10.98
N GLY A 227 -10.73 -9.95 9.77
CA GLY A 227 -10.25 -8.65 9.31
C GLY A 227 -8.79 -8.62 8.88
N VAL A 228 -8.07 -9.74 8.91
CA VAL A 228 -6.63 -9.81 8.59
C VAL A 228 -6.36 -10.82 7.48
N HIS A 229 -6.87 -12.04 7.60
CA HIS A 229 -6.58 -13.13 6.66
C HIS A 229 -7.46 -13.06 5.42
N TRP A 230 -7.06 -13.80 4.38
CA TRP A 230 -7.75 -13.82 3.08
C TRP A 230 -8.02 -15.26 2.64
N ASN A 231 -9.03 -15.44 1.78
CA ASN A 231 -9.41 -16.76 1.29
C ASN A 231 -8.47 -17.28 0.18
N ALA A 232 -8.70 -18.52 -0.26
CA ALA A 232 -7.85 -19.18 -1.26
C ALA A 232 -7.83 -18.46 -2.62
N VAL A 233 -8.93 -17.82 -3.01
CA VAL A 233 -9.02 -17.07 -4.28
C VAL A 233 -8.10 -15.86 -4.24
N ALA A 234 -8.08 -15.15 -3.12
CA ALA A 234 -7.16 -14.03 -2.93
C ALA A 234 -5.70 -14.49 -2.94
N HIS A 235 -5.36 -15.58 -2.25
CA HIS A 235 -3.99 -16.11 -2.26
C HIS A 235 -3.54 -16.54 -3.66
N ARG A 236 -4.39 -17.22 -4.45
CA ARG A 236 -4.07 -17.53 -5.85
C ARG A 236 -3.83 -16.28 -6.70
N LYS A 237 -4.59 -15.21 -6.45
CA LYS A 237 -4.38 -13.93 -7.13
C LYS A 237 -3.04 -13.29 -6.73
N ILE A 238 -2.64 -13.35 -5.45
CA ILE A 238 -1.32 -12.88 -5.00
C ILE A 238 -0.21 -13.69 -5.71
N THR A 239 -0.27 -15.01 -5.67
CA THR A 239 0.70 -15.88 -6.36
C THR A 239 0.76 -15.59 -7.85
N SER A 240 -0.39 -15.41 -8.51
CA SER A 240 -0.44 -15.08 -9.94
C SER A 240 0.20 -13.72 -10.25
N LEU A 241 -0.01 -12.71 -9.41
CA LEU A 241 0.63 -11.40 -9.53
C LEU A 241 2.15 -11.51 -9.39
N LEU A 242 2.61 -12.24 -8.36
CA LEU A 242 4.04 -12.46 -8.11
C LEU A 242 4.73 -13.20 -9.25
N LEU A 243 4.09 -14.23 -9.81
CA LEU A 243 4.63 -15.00 -10.94
C LEU A 243 4.58 -14.21 -12.25
N GLN A 244 3.54 -13.40 -12.48
CA GLN A 244 3.51 -12.48 -13.63
C GLN A 244 4.64 -11.46 -13.53
N HIS A 245 4.84 -10.89 -12.34
CA HIS A 245 5.92 -9.96 -12.08
C HIS A 245 7.30 -10.58 -12.30
N ALA A 246 7.53 -11.79 -11.76
CA ALA A 246 8.78 -12.52 -11.99
C ALA A 246 9.00 -12.84 -13.47
N ALA A 247 7.95 -13.25 -14.18
CA ALA A 247 8.04 -13.50 -15.63
C ALA A 247 8.39 -12.23 -16.41
N GLU A 248 7.78 -11.10 -16.07
CA GLU A 248 8.09 -9.80 -16.68
C GLU A 248 9.54 -9.39 -16.41
N ALA A 249 10.01 -9.50 -15.16
CA ALA A 249 11.39 -9.19 -14.78
C ALA A 249 12.43 -10.07 -15.48
N TRP A 250 12.11 -11.36 -15.71
CA TRP A 250 12.98 -12.29 -16.43
C TRP A 250 12.80 -12.28 -17.95
N GLY A 251 11.91 -11.43 -18.49
CA GLY A 251 11.63 -11.36 -19.93
C GLY A 251 10.94 -12.62 -20.48
N VAL A 252 10.27 -13.40 -19.62
CA VAL A 252 9.55 -14.61 -19.99
C VAL A 252 8.11 -14.27 -20.34
N ILE A 253 7.68 -14.63 -21.55
CA ILE A 253 6.28 -14.53 -21.95
C ILE A 253 5.54 -15.73 -21.37
N LEU A 254 4.56 -15.51 -20.50
CA LEU A 254 3.66 -16.56 -20.04
C LEU A 254 2.58 -16.80 -21.11
N PRO A 255 2.64 -17.88 -21.91
CA PRO A 255 1.70 -18.11 -22.99
C PRO A 255 0.31 -18.32 -22.40
N CYS A 256 -0.66 -17.48 -22.77
CA CYS A 256 -2.04 -17.67 -22.37
C CYS A 256 -2.51 -19.06 -22.85
N PRO A 257 -3.24 -19.85 -22.04
CA PRO A 257 -3.99 -20.97 -22.58
C PRO A 257 -4.86 -20.43 -23.72
N VAL A 258 -4.58 -20.85 -24.95
CA VAL A 258 -5.42 -20.53 -26.09
C VAL A 258 -6.75 -21.20 -25.79
N THR A 259 -7.80 -20.40 -25.52
CA THR A 259 -9.16 -20.92 -25.59
C THR A 259 -9.33 -21.48 -26.99
N VAL A 260 -9.44 -22.80 -27.09
CA VAL A 260 -9.88 -23.49 -28.31
C VAL A 260 -11.34 -23.13 -28.52
N TYR A 261 -11.59 -21.91 -28.98
CA TYR A 261 -12.78 -21.54 -29.69
C TYR A 261 -12.28 -20.89 -30.97
N GLY A 262 -12.38 -21.66 -32.05
CA GLY A 262 -12.02 -21.18 -33.37
C GLY A 262 -12.90 -20.00 -33.71
N GLU A 263 -12.28 -18.83 -33.87
CA GLU A 263 -12.83 -17.78 -34.71
C GLU A 263 -11.71 -16.86 -35.19
N ARG A 264 -11.89 -16.37 -36.41
CA ARG A 264 -10.85 -15.90 -37.32
C ARG A 264 -10.23 -14.59 -36.83
N LYS A 265 -8.98 -14.43 -37.23
CA LYS A 265 -8.13 -13.23 -37.17
C LYS A 265 -8.92 -11.91 -37.25
N SER A 266 -8.77 -11.07 -36.23
CA SER A 266 -8.60 -9.63 -36.43
C SER A 266 -7.45 -9.16 -35.55
N GLY A 267 -6.46 -8.54 -36.18
CA GLY A 267 -5.24 -8.09 -35.52
C GLY A 267 -5.52 -6.88 -34.65
N VAL A 268 -5.46 -7.07 -33.33
CA VAL A 268 -5.24 -5.97 -32.38
C VAL A 268 -4.29 -6.49 -31.31
N THR A 269 -3.01 -6.12 -31.44
CA THR A 269 -2.02 -6.25 -30.37
C THR A 269 -2.42 -5.35 -29.22
N HIS A 270 -3.04 -5.90 -28.19
CA HIS A 270 -3.21 -5.21 -26.92
C HIS A 270 -1.86 -5.20 -26.17
N THR A 271 -1.09 -4.14 -26.37
CA THR A 271 0.00 -3.77 -25.46
C THR A 271 -0.61 -3.49 -24.09
N CYS A 272 -0.21 -4.29 -23.09
CA CYS A 272 -0.48 -4.02 -21.68
C CYS A 272 0.06 -2.63 -21.34
N ARG A 273 -0.82 -1.69 -21.01
CA ARG A 273 -0.42 -0.34 -20.60
C ARG A 273 0.34 -0.45 -19.28
N LYS A 274 1.56 0.10 -19.27
CA LYS A 274 2.38 0.36 -18.08
C LYS A 274 1.52 0.82 -16.91
N ILE A 275 1.35 -0.03 -15.91
CA ILE A 275 0.96 0.39 -14.57
C ILE A 275 2.29 0.62 -13.87
N PHE A 276 2.61 1.90 -13.64
CA PHE A 276 3.80 2.44 -12.97
C PHE A 276 4.82 1.40 -12.46
N CYS A 277 5.72 1.01 -13.36
CA CYS A 277 7.06 0.56 -13.03
C CYS A 277 7.99 1.68 -13.50
N THR A 278 8.70 2.31 -12.57
CA THR A 278 9.76 3.29 -12.81
C THR A 278 10.93 2.58 -13.49
N SER A 279 10.77 2.31 -14.78
CA SER A 279 11.80 1.68 -15.59
C SER A 279 12.97 2.66 -15.76
N ARG A 280 14.16 2.26 -15.29
CA ARG A 280 15.45 2.91 -15.54
C ARG A 280 15.60 3.24 -17.03
N ILE A 281 15.69 4.53 -17.35
CA ILE A 281 16.38 4.99 -18.55
C ILE A 281 17.87 5.06 -18.15
N LYS A 282 18.68 4.12 -18.63
CA LYS A 282 20.14 4.28 -18.61
C LYS A 282 20.49 5.39 -19.58
N CYS A 283 20.86 6.57 -19.06
CA CYS A 283 21.64 7.54 -19.82
C CYS A 283 23.12 7.24 -19.61
N GLU A 284 23.78 6.72 -20.64
CA GLU A 284 25.24 6.82 -20.76
C GLU A 284 25.60 8.26 -21.12
N VAL A 285 26.32 8.97 -20.26
CA VAL A 285 27.29 10.01 -20.68
C VAL A 285 28.41 10.04 -19.64
N GLY A 286 29.65 9.94 -20.12
CA GLY A 286 30.85 9.92 -19.31
C GLY A 286 31.35 11.28 -18.81
N THR A 287 32.47 11.18 -18.07
CA THR A 287 33.42 12.21 -17.61
C THR A 287 33.05 13.05 -16.38
N SER A 288 34.08 13.28 -15.57
CA SER A 288 34.18 13.65 -14.15
C SER A 288 33.83 15.11 -13.78
N PRO A 289 33.73 15.45 -12.47
CA PRO A 289 33.04 16.65 -11.98
C PRO A 289 33.97 17.85 -11.69
N PRO A 290 33.39 19.00 -11.32
CA PRO A 290 33.98 19.84 -10.28
C PRO A 290 33.01 20.19 -9.14
N ALA A 291 33.63 20.67 -8.05
CA ALA A 291 33.16 20.74 -6.68
C ALA A 291 32.27 21.95 -6.31
N GLY A 292 31.56 21.81 -5.18
CA GLY A 292 31.34 22.88 -4.19
C GLY A 292 29.99 23.63 -4.20
N GLY A 293 29.15 23.39 -3.18
CA GLY A 293 28.05 24.29 -2.78
C GLY A 293 27.01 23.63 -1.85
N PRO A 294 26.56 24.27 -0.75
CA PRO A 294 25.68 23.65 0.25
C PRO A 294 24.20 23.63 -0.18
N LEU A 295 23.52 22.52 0.09
CA LEU A 295 22.08 22.33 -0.12
C LEU A 295 21.26 23.17 0.88
N ARG A 296 20.30 23.95 0.38
CA ARG A 296 19.37 24.77 1.19
C ARG A 296 18.18 23.94 1.69
N PRO A 297 17.70 24.15 2.93
CA PRO A 297 16.53 23.47 3.49
C PRO A 297 15.24 24.24 3.16
N SER A 298 14.55 23.90 2.07
CA SER A 298 13.20 24.45 1.80
C SER A 298 12.19 23.45 1.25
N MET A 299 12.56 22.19 1.03
CA MET A 299 11.64 21.15 0.50
C MET A 299 10.96 20.33 1.61
N VAL A 300 11.48 20.31 2.83
CA VAL A 300 10.97 19.45 3.93
C VAL A 300 9.69 20.01 4.57
N ILE A 301 9.46 21.32 4.51
CA ILE A 301 8.26 21.96 5.09
C ILE A 301 7.03 21.77 4.19
N PHE A 302 7.23 21.66 2.87
CA PHE A 302 6.13 21.52 1.90
C PHE A 302 5.52 20.10 1.93
N ASP A 303 6.34 19.07 2.07
CA ASP A 303 5.87 17.68 2.21
C ASP A 303 5.22 17.40 3.57
N TRP A 304 5.66 18.09 4.63
CA TRP A 304 5.04 18.01 5.96
C TRP A 304 3.61 18.60 5.99
N LEU A 305 3.37 19.70 5.26
CA LEU A 305 2.04 20.32 5.15
C LEU A 305 1.06 19.50 4.30
N LEU A 306 1.53 18.86 3.23
CA LEU A 306 0.72 17.99 2.37
C LEU A 306 0.17 16.77 3.15
N SER A 307 0.97 16.18 4.04
CA SER A 307 0.56 15.02 4.84
C SER A 307 -0.57 15.35 5.85
N ARG A 308 -0.56 16.54 6.47
CA ARG A 308 -1.65 16.95 7.39
C ARG A 308 -2.95 17.32 6.68
N CYS A 309 -2.89 17.87 5.47
CA CYS A 309 -4.12 18.23 4.73
C CYS A 309 -4.89 16.98 4.26
N PHE A 310 -4.19 15.91 3.86
CA PHE A 310 -4.83 14.66 3.42
C PHE A 310 -5.53 13.89 4.55
N SER A 311 -5.00 13.89 5.77
CA SER A 311 -5.61 13.20 6.92
C SER A 311 -6.90 13.85 7.42
N SER A 312 -7.10 15.15 7.19
CA SER A 312 -8.32 15.87 7.59
C SER A 312 -9.49 15.75 6.60
N ALA A 313 -9.22 15.39 5.35
CA ALA A 313 -10.22 15.35 4.28
C ALA A 313 -10.99 14.02 4.16
N PHE A 314 -10.51 12.94 4.79
CA PHE A 314 -11.13 11.61 4.70
C PHE A 314 -12.07 11.25 5.87
N SER A 315 -12.27 12.13 6.86
CA SER A 315 -13.22 11.89 7.96
C SER A 315 -14.66 12.32 7.66
N ALA A 316 -14.96 12.79 6.44
CA ALA A 316 -16.27 13.34 6.08
C ALA A 316 -16.82 12.78 4.76
N SER A 317 -16.89 11.46 4.62
CA SER A 317 -17.61 10.83 3.51
C SER A 317 -18.41 9.61 3.96
N SER A 318 -19.36 9.82 4.86
CA SER A 318 -20.51 8.93 5.02
C SER A 318 -21.74 9.70 5.54
N TRP A 319 -22.14 10.74 4.82
CA TRP A 319 -23.46 11.34 5.00
C TRP A 319 -24.17 11.34 3.66
N SER A 320 -25.21 10.51 3.58
CA SER A 320 -26.08 10.34 2.43
C SER A 320 -26.66 11.70 1.98
N ILE A 321 -26.80 11.87 0.66
CA ILE A 321 -27.38 13.03 -0.04
C ILE A 321 -28.77 13.42 0.48
N SER A 322 -29.46 12.53 1.21
CA SER A 322 -30.73 12.81 1.88
C SER A 322 -30.63 13.78 3.07
N ALA A 323 -29.48 13.86 3.75
CA ALA A 323 -29.30 14.71 4.94
C ALA A 323 -29.03 16.20 4.61
N CYS A 324 -28.45 16.49 3.44
CA CYS A 324 -28.24 17.86 2.97
C CYS A 324 -29.55 18.59 2.62
N ARG A 325 -30.62 17.86 2.23
CA ARG A 325 -31.93 18.49 1.99
C ARG A 325 -32.66 18.85 3.30
N ALA A 326 -32.48 18.08 4.37
CA ALA A 326 -33.15 18.34 5.65
C ALA A 326 -32.52 19.52 6.43
N SER A 327 -31.21 19.73 6.31
CA SER A 327 -30.54 20.85 7.01
C SER A 327 -30.77 22.23 6.35
N ILE A 328 -31.09 22.26 5.04
CA ILE A 328 -31.35 23.51 4.31
C ILE A 328 -32.75 24.08 4.63
N VAL A 329 -33.72 23.25 5.02
CA VAL A 329 -35.08 23.73 5.37
C VAL A 329 -35.18 24.25 6.81
N SER A 330 -34.32 23.79 7.73
CA SER A 330 -34.34 24.22 9.14
C SER A 330 -33.62 25.57 9.40
N SER A 331 -32.92 26.11 8.40
CA SER A 331 -32.09 27.31 8.56
C SER A 331 -32.82 28.65 8.34
N ASN A 332 -34.09 28.61 7.95
CA ASN A 332 -34.92 29.82 7.77
C ASN A 332 -35.63 30.29 9.05
N SER A 333 -35.37 29.66 10.19
CA SER A 333 -36.07 29.97 11.44
C SER A 333 -35.11 29.88 12.62
N LEU A 334 -34.19 30.84 12.71
CA LEU A 334 -33.49 31.22 13.95
C LEU A 334 -32.72 32.52 13.70
N GLU A 335 -33.50 33.61 13.55
CA GLU A 335 -32.98 34.95 13.80
C GLU A 335 -32.81 35.15 15.31
N LYS A 336 -31.79 35.93 15.67
CA LYS A 336 -31.45 36.49 16.99
C LYS A 336 -30.53 35.65 17.87
N SER A 337 -29.23 35.96 17.80
CA SER A 337 -28.51 36.57 18.94
C SER A 337 -27.09 36.96 18.55
N ASN A 338 -26.67 38.13 19.00
CA ASN A 338 -25.38 38.75 18.70
C ASN A 338 -24.23 38.03 19.41
N GLY A 339 -23.32 37.42 18.64
CA GLY A 339 -22.08 36.81 19.18
C GLY A 339 -21.22 36.01 18.21
N GLU A 340 -21.71 35.64 17.02
CA GLU A 340 -21.02 34.66 16.14
C GLU A 340 -20.20 35.27 14.96
N GLY A 341 -20.05 36.59 14.88
CA GLY A 341 -19.50 37.25 13.69
C GLY A 341 -18.02 36.98 13.39
N GLN A 342 -17.21 36.60 14.38
CA GLN A 342 -15.75 36.44 14.21
C GLN A 342 -15.34 34.98 13.88
N MET A 343 -16.09 34.01 14.43
CA MET A 343 -15.89 32.57 14.18
C MET A 343 -16.34 32.20 12.75
N ARG A 344 -17.46 32.76 12.29
CA ARG A 344 -17.98 32.53 10.92
C ARG A 344 -17.02 33.06 9.85
N ARG A 345 -16.35 34.19 10.07
CA ARG A 345 -15.38 34.79 9.13
C ARG A 345 -14.12 33.94 8.91
N LYS A 346 -13.60 33.28 9.96
CA LYS A 346 -12.42 32.39 9.84
C LYS A 346 -12.75 31.08 9.11
N ILE A 347 -13.92 30.50 9.39
CA ILE A 347 -14.38 29.28 8.72
C ILE A 347 -14.64 29.56 7.22
N TRP A 348 -15.18 30.73 6.89
CA TRP A 348 -15.40 31.15 5.50
C TRP A 348 -14.10 31.31 4.71
N ARG A 349 -13.08 31.96 5.28
CA ARG A 349 -11.76 32.11 4.64
C ARG A 349 -11.05 30.77 4.42
N GLY A 350 -11.13 29.84 5.38
CA GLY A 350 -10.54 28.50 5.24
C GLY A 350 -11.21 27.66 4.15
N LYS A 351 -12.55 27.70 4.07
CA LYS A 351 -13.31 26.99 3.03
C LYS A 351 -13.10 27.59 1.63
N PHE A 352 -12.95 28.90 1.53
CA PHE A 352 -12.63 29.58 0.27
C PHE A 352 -11.24 29.20 -0.25
N HIS A 353 -10.24 29.07 0.64
CA HIS A 353 -8.88 28.71 0.28
C HIS A 353 -8.77 27.25 -0.19
N CYS A 354 -9.43 26.30 0.48
CA CYS A 354 -9.45 24.90 0.03
C CYS A 354 -10.14 24.73 -1.33
N LEU A 355 -11.17 25.53 -1.61
CA LEU A 355 -11.89 25.45 -2.90
C LEU A 355 -11.04 26.00 -4.05
N LEU A 356 -10.28 27.07 -3.84
CA LEU A 356 -9.34 27.63 -4.81
C LEU A 356 -8.22 26.65 -5.16
N ILE A 357 -7.69 25.93 -4.16
CA ILE A 357 -6.67 24.90 -4.37
C ILE A 357 -7.24 23.74 -5.19
N LEU A 358 -8.47 23.31 -4.90
CA LEU A 358 -9.15 22.24 -5.65
C LEU A 358 -9.38 22.66 -7.11
N LEU A 359 -9.80 23.91 -7.34
CA LEU A 359 -10.03 24.45 -8.68
C LEU A 359 -8.73 24.56 -9.49
N PHE A 360 -7.64 25.00 -8.85
CA PHE A 360 -6.31 25.04 -9.46
C PHE A 360 -5.82 23.64 -9.85
N PHE A 361 -6.06 22.64 -8.99
CA PHE A 361 -5.71 21.24 -9.24
C PHE A 361 -6.50 20.64 -10.41
N LEU A 362 -7.78 20.98 -10.53
CA LEU A 362 -8.64 20.51 -11.63
C LEU A 362 -8.26 21.16 -12.97
N LEU A 363 -7.81 22.42 -12.96
CA LEU A 363 -7.36 23.13 -14.16
C LEU A 363 -6.03 22.59 -14.73
N GLN A 364 -5.19 21.95 -13.91
CA GLN A 364 -3.94 21.32 -14.37
C GLN A 364 -4.13 19.93 -15.00
N GLN A 365 -5.32 19.33 -14.90
CA GLN A 365 -5.59 17.95 -15.35
C GLN A 365 -6.40 17.91 -16.66
N GLY A 366 -5.85 18.44 -17.76
CA GLY A 366 -6.32 18.17 -19.13
C GLY A 366 -7.73 18.66 -19.53
N LYS A 367 -7.96 18.77 -20.85
CA LYS A 367 -9.07 19.56 -21.45
C LYS A 367 -10.49 19.16 -21.05
N VAL A 368 -10.76 17.92 -20.65
CA VAL A 368 -12.12 17.45 -20.28
C VAL A 368 -12.51 17.91 -18.86
N LEU A 369 -11.55 18.15 -17.97
CA LEU A 369 -11.78 18.61 -16.59
C LEU A 369 -11.93 20.13 -16.49
N ILE A 370 -11.41 20.88 -17.46
CA ILE A 370 -11.49 22.35 -17.51
C ILE A 370 -12.94 22.82 -17.66
N GLN A 371 -13.75 22.17 -18.51
CA GLN A 371 -15.16 22.55 -18.68
C GLN A 371 -15.99 22.29 -17.41
N PHE A 372 -15.68 21.19 -16.70
CA PHE A 372 -16.31 20.89 -15.41
C PHE A 372 -15.91 21.90 -14.34
N GLY A 373 -14.63 22.28 -14.26
CA GLY A 373 -14.13 23.33 -13.37
C GLY A 373 -14.76 24.69 -13.65
N LEU A 374 -14.91 25.06 -14.92
CA LEU A 374 -15.55 26.32 -15.32
C LEU A 374 -17.06 26.35 -15.00
N ASN A 375 -17.77 25.23 -15.20
CA ASN A 375 -19.18 25.11 -14.82
C ASN A 375 -19.38 25.20 -13.30
N LEU A 376 -18.46 24.60 -12.51
CA LEU A 376 -18.47 24.69 -11.06
C LEU A 376 -18.20 26.13 -10.58
N LEU A 377 -17.26 26.82 -11.22
CA LEU A 377 -16.93 28.23 -10.95
C LEU A 377 -18.09 29.16 -11.28
N HIS A 378 -18.76 28.96 -12.41
CA HIS A 378 -19.92 29.76 -12.82
C HIS A 378 -21.12 29.56 -11.87
N THR A 379 -21.37 28.31 -11.47
CA THR A 379 -22.40 27.97 -10.47
C THR A 379 -22.08 28.60 -9.11
N PHE A 380 -20.81 28.59 -8.71
CA PHE A 380 -20.35 29.22 -7.47
C PHE A 380 -20.50 30.75 -7.50
N ILE A 381 -20.09 31.41 -8.58
CA ILE A 381 -20.27 32.86 -8.76
C ILE A 381 -21.77 33.21 -8.77
N SER A 382 -22.63 32.37 -9.36
CA SER A 382 -24.08 32.61 -9.36
C SER A 382 -24.73 32.41 -7.98
N ILE A 383 -24.19 31.55 -7.13
CA ILE A 383 -24.73 31.28 -5.77
C ILE A 383 -24.17 32.26 -4.74
N PHE A 384 -22.91 32.69 -4.89
CA PHE A 384 -22.19 33.49 -3.89
C PHE A 384 -21.87 34.92 -4.34
N GLY A 385 -22.08 35.27 -5.61
CA GLY A 385 -21.79 36.59 -6.18
C GLY A 385 -22.57 37.73 -5.51
N GLY A 386 -23.81 37.47 -5.08
CA GLY A 386 -24.59 38.43 -4.29
C GLY A 386 -23.98 38.77 -2.92
N GLY A 387 -23.24 37.83 -2.32
CA GLY A 387 -22.57 38.04 -1.03
C GLY A 387 -21.26 38.83 -1.12
N VAL A 388 -20.59 38.80 -2.27
CA VAL A 388 -19.37 39.58 -2.52
C VAL A 388 -19.71 41.06 -2.73
N GLN A 389 -20.87 41.37 -3.30
CA GLN A 389 -21.34 42.74 -3.47
C GLN A 389 -21.75 43.41 -2.15
N LEU A 390 -22.32 42.63 -1.21
CA LEU A 390 -22.59 43.07 0.17
C LEU A 390 -21.31 43.32 0.97
N LEU A 391 -20.28 42.47 0.80
CA LEU A 391 -18.97 42.65 1.44
C LEU A 391 -18.19 43.84 0.86
N LEU A 392 -18.40 44.20 -0.41
CA LEU A 392 -17.81 45.40 -1.02
C LEU A 392 -18.53 46.68 -0.59
N GLN A 393 -19.86 46.67 -0.42
CA GLN A 393 -20.61 47.81 0.13
C GLN A 393 -20.30 48.06 1.62
N GLU A 394 -20.08 47.02 2.43
CA GLU A 394 -19.65 47.20 3.84
C GLU A 394 -18.20 47.71 3.95
N ALA A 395 -17.32 47.33 3.02
CA ALA A 395 -15.95 47.83 2.98
C ALA A 395 -15.86 49.31 2.58
N GLU A 396 -16.77 49.80 1.74
CA GLU A 396 -16.89 51.24 1.42
C GLU A 396 -17.45 52.06 2.60
N ALA A 397 -18.37 51.49 3.40
CA ALA A 397 -18.90 52.14 4.60
C ALA A 397 -17.85 52.28 5.72
N ASP A 398 -16.96 51.28 5.88
CA ASP A 398 -15.89 51.30 6.89
C ASP A 398 -14.77 52.31 6.52
N MET A 399 -14.48 52.48 5.23
CA MET A 399 -13.55 53.52 4.76
C MET A 399 -14.10 54.94 4.95
N GLY A 400 -15.42 55.14 4.79
CA GLY A 400 -16.07 56.42 5.05
C GLY A 400 -16.05 56.85 6.52
N LEU A 401 -16.13 55.88 7.45
CA LEU A 401 -16.07 56.16 8.89
C LEU A 401 -14.64 56.51 9.36
N THR A 402 -13.63 55.95 8.69
CA THR A 402 -12.21 56.16 9.04
C THR A 402 -11.74 57.58 8.65
N GLN A 403 -12.33 58.18 7.61
CA GLN A 403 -12.06 59.59 7.24
C GLN A 403 -12.78 60.61 8.15
N LEU A 404 -13.84 60.23 8.85
CA LEU A 404 -14.59 61.12 9.76
C LEU A 404 -14.00 61.19 11.17
N LEU A 405 -13.09 60.28 11.52
CA LEU A 405 -12.38 60.26 12.82
C LEU A 405 -10.99 60.92 12.77
N THR A 406 -10.58 61.49 11.63
CA THR A 406 -9.31 62.23 11.47
C THR A 406 -9.48 63.75 11.35
N LEU A 407 -10.69 64.28 11.56
CA LEU A 407 -10.96 65.72 11.72
C LEU A 407 -11.61 65.99 13.09
N ARG A 408 -10.79 66.01 14.14
CA ARG A 408 -11.00 66.83 15.35
C ARG A 408 -9.72 66.96 16.16
#